data_AF-X1PXM3-F1
#
_entry.id   AF-X1PXM3-F1
#
_cell.length_a   1.000
_cell.length_b   1.000
_cell.length_c   1.000
_cell.angle_alpha   90.00
_cell.angle_beta   90.00
_cell.angle_gamma   90.00
#
_symmetry.space_group_name_H-M   'P 1'
#
loop_
_entity.id
_entity.type
_entity.pdbx_description
1 polymer ?
#
loop_
_entity_poly.entity_id
_entity_poly.type
_entity_poly.pdbx_seq_one_letter_code
_entity_poly.pdbx_strand_id
1 'polypeptide(L)'
;MDGIFIIKSIAYDLSPRELIRQYKNLSGVETAFKEIKDFLHLRPIRHYEDDRVRAHVFICVLSYLLEKIIEKRMRQAHLNITAREALDKLDDIRLAKNQ
;
A
#
# COMPACT_ATOMS: atom_id res chain seq x y z
N MET A 1 -2.08 23.98 2.61
CA MET A 1 -3.42 24.25 3.17
C MET A 1 -3.59 23.29 4.31
N ASP A 2 -3.43 23.77 5.55
CA ASP A 2 -3.40 22.92 6.74
C ASP A 2 -4.83 22.52 7.11
N GLY A 3 -5.20 21.33 6.65
CA GLY A 3 -6.46 20.69 7.02
C GLY A 3 -6.38 20.18 8.46
N ILE A 4 -7.34 20.57 9.29
CA ILE A 4 -7.53 19.98 10.62
C ILE A 4 -7.90 18.50 10.43
N PHE A 5 -7.10 17.61 11.02
CA PHE A 5 -7.28 16.17 10.89
C PHE A 5 -7.94 15.59 12.15
N ILE A 6 -9.21 15.17 12.06
CA ILE A 6 -9.96 14.55 13.16
C ILE A 6 -10.10 13.06 12.90
N ILE A 7 -9.59 12.22 13.81
CA ILE A 7 -9.73 10.76 13.75
C ILE A 7 -10.79 10.34 14.77
N LYS A 8 -11.89 9.77 14.30
CA LYS A 8 -12.88 9.09 15.13
C LYS A 8 -12.67 7.58 15.00
N SER A 9 -12.46 6.91 16.13
CA SER A 9 -12.24 5.45 16.18
C SER A 9 -13.06 4.81 17.28
N ILE A 10 -13.41 3.54 17.09
CA ILE A 10 -14.02 2.66 18.11
C ILE A 10 -12.98 1.83 18.87
N ALA A 11 -11.69 1.96 18.52
CA ALA A 11 -10.59 1.33 19.21
C ALA A 11 -10.22 2.15 20.46
N TYR A 12 -10.84 1.82 21.59
CA TYR A 12 -10.64 2.50 22.88
C TYR A 12 -9.39 2.04 23.62
N ASP A 13 -8.78 0.96 23.16
CA ASP A 13 -7.60 0.30 23.74
C ASP A 13 -6.26 0.84 23.20
N LEU A 14 -6.29 1.71 22.20
CA LEU A 14 -5.10 2.28 21.58
C LEU A 14 -4.76 3.66 22.14
N SER A 15 -3.47 3.92 22.37
CA SER A 15 -3.02 5.28 22.67
C SER A 15 -3.22 6.21 21.46
N PRO A 16 -3.39 7.53 21.65
CA PRO A 16 -3.55 8.48 20.55
C PRO A 16 -2.42 8.42 19.51
N ARG A 17 -1.18 8.16 19.95
CA ARG A 17 -0.02 7.99 19.06
C ARG A 17 -0.11 6.72 18.21
N GLU A 18 -0.58 5.62 18.80
CA GLU A 18 -0.82 4.37 18.09
C GLU A 18 -1.94 4.51 17.07
N LEU A 19 -3.03 5.19 17.46
CA LEU A 19 -4.16 5.47 16.58
C LEU A 19 -3.74 6.28 15.35
N ILE A 20 -2.99 7.36 15.54
CA ILE A 20 -2.47 8.19 14.44
C ILE A 20 -1.53 7.37 13.54
N ARG A 21 -0.67 6.54 14.12
CA ARG A 21 0.24 5.68 13.35
C ARG A 21 -0.52 4.66 12.51
N GLN A 22 -1.52 3.99 13.09
CA GLN A 22 -2.37 3.06 12.35
C GLN A 22 -3.18 3.76 11.26
N TYR A 23 -3.73 4.94 11.54
CA TYR A 23 -4.41 5.76 10.55
C TYR A 23 -3.49 6.15 9.39
N LYS A 24 -2.25 6.59 9.68
CA LYS A 24 -1.26 6.90 8.64
C LYS A 24 -0.88 5.68 7.81
N ASN A 25 -0.80 4.50 8.43
CA ASN A 25 -0.60 3.25 7.68
C ASN A 25 -1.77 2.96 6.72
N LEU A 26 -3.00 3.26 7.13
CA LEU A 26 -4.19 3.15 6.29
C LEU A 26 -4.21 4.19 5.16
N SER A 27 -3.76 5.42 5.43
CA SER A 27 -3.61 6.47 4.40
C SER A 27 -2.63 6.08 3.28
N GLY A 28 -1.61 5.28 3.59
CA GLY A 28 -0.74 4.68 2.57
C GLY A 28 -1.49 3.76 1.61
N VAL A 29 -2.44 2.97 2.14
CA VAL A 29 -3.34 2.13 1.34
C VAL A 29 -4.23 3.01 0.46
N GLU A 30 -4.83 4.09 1.01
CA GLU A 30 -5.65 5.04 0.24
C GLU A 30 -4.86 5.75 -0.87
N THR A 31 -3.59 6.06 -0.63
CA THR A 31 -2.72 6.67 -1.63
C THR A 31 -2.43 5.68 -2.77
N ALA A 32 -2.15 4.42 -2.46
CA ALA A 32 -2.01 3.37 -3.48
C ALA A 32 -3.31 3.16 -4.29
N PHE A 33 -4.48 3.21 -3.62
CA PHE A 33 -5.79 3.20 -4.30
C PHE A 33 -5.97 4.38 -5.26
N LYS A 34 -5.41 5.55 -4.94
CA LYS A 34 -5.46 6.73 -5.81
C LYS A 34 -4.53 6.59 -7.01
N GLU A 35 -3.28 6.18 -6.80
CA GLU A 35 -2.28 6.01 -7.88
C GLU A 35 -2.74 4.99 -8.93
N ILE A 36 -3.32 3.87 -8.51
CA ILE A 36 -3.76 2.83 -9.46
C ILE A 36 -5.00 3.26 -10.26
N LYS A 37 -5.91 4.03 -9.66
CA LYS A 37 -7.05 4.62 -10.38
C LYS A 37 -6.58 5.58 -11.47
N ASP A 38 -5.55 6.37 -11.18
CA ASP A 38 -4.94 7.30 -12.13
C ASP A 38 -4.19 6.55 -13.25
N PHE A 39 -3.43 5.50 -12.91
CA PHE A 39 -2.66 4.69 -13.86
C PHE A 39 -3.55 3.93 -14.85
N LEU A 40 -4.69 3.40 -14.41
CA LEU A 40 -5.59 2.62 -15.28
C LEU A 40 -6.52 3.47 -16.15
N HIS A 41 -6.43 4.81 -16.10
CA HIS A 41 -7.34 5.72 -16.81
C HIS A 41 -8.81 5.29 -16.70
N LEU A 42 -9.18 4.72 -15.56
CA LEU A 42 -10.55 4.35 -15.25
C LEU A 42 -11.30 5.65 -15.00
N ARG A 43 -11.73 6.31 -16.08
CA ARG A 43 -12.80 7.31 -15.98
C ARG A 43 -13.89 6.67 -15.11
N PRO A 44 -14.51 7.40 -14.19
CA PRO A 44 -15.60 6.86 -13.39
C PRO A 44 -16.74 6.50 -14.34
N ILE A 45 -16.76 5.26 -14.82
CA ILE A 45 -17.91 4.65 -15.45
C ILE A 45 -18.86 4.48 -14.28
N ARG A 46 -19.78 5.43 -14.13
CA ARG A 46 -20.85 5.32 -13.13
C ARG A 46 -21.49 3.95 -13.35
N HIS A 47 -21.76 3.28 -12.23
CA HIS A 47 -22.38 1.96 -12.06
C HIS A 47 -21.43 0.81 -11.70
N TYR A 48 -21.22 0.65 -10.38
CA TYR A 48 -21.54 -0.57 -9.60
C TYR A 48 -21.27 -1.97 -10.19
N GLU A 49 -20.26 -2.16 -11.03
CA GLU A 49 -19.71 -3.51 -11.24
C GLU A 49 -18.80 -3.84 -10.06
N ASP A 50 -19.51 -4.23 -8.99
CA ASP A 50 -19.06 -4.67 -7.68
C ASP A 50 -17.83 -5.59 -7.77
N ASP A 51 -17.76 -6.45 -8.79
CA ASP A 51 -16.63 -7.35 -9.05
C ASP A 51 -15.33 -6.63 -9.40
N ARG A 52 -15.37 -5.55 -10.19
CA ARG A 52 -14.16 -4.80 -10.54
C ARG A 52 -13.62 -4.03 -9.35
N VAL A 53 -14.51 -3.48 -8.53
CA VAL A 53 -14.14 -2.82 -7.27
C VAL A 53 -13.52 -3.85 -6.31
N ARG A 54 -14.14 -5.03 -6.16
CA ARG A 54 -13.60 -6.12 -5.34
C ARG A 54 -12.23 -6.58 -5.82
N ALA A 55 -12.06 -6.84 -7.12
CA ALA A 55 -10.79 -7.28 -7.69
C ALA A 55 -9.68 -6.23 -7.51
N HIS A 56 -10.01 -4.95 -7.72
CA HIS A 56 -9.06 -3.86 -7.52
C HIS A 56 -8.67 -3.70 -6.04
N VAL A 57 -9.64 -3.70 -5.13
CA VAL A 57 -9.39 -3.69 -3.68
C VAL A 57 -8.51 -4.87 -3.27
N PHE A 58 -8.80 -6.05 -3.79
CA PHE A 58 -7.99 -7.25 -3.55
C PHE A 58 -6.54 -7.05 -4.03
N ILE A 59 -6.32 -6.58 -5.26
CA ILE A 59 -4.97 -6.35 -5.80
C ILE A 59 -4.23 -5.27 -5.00
N CYS A 60 -4.90 -4.20 -4.56
CA CYS A 60 -4.30 -3.17 -3.71
C CYS A 60 -3.85 -3.72 -2.36
N VAL A 61 -4.73 -4.48 -1.68
CA VAL A 61 -4.42 -5.11 -0.40
C VAL A 61 -3.29 -6.13 -0.56
N LEU A 62 -3.30 -6.91 -1.63
CA LEU A 62 -2.24 -7.87 -1.96
C LEU A 62 -0.90 -7.15 -2.19
N SER A 63 -0.89 -6.08 -2.99
CA SER A 63 0.32 -5.30 -3.28
C SER A 63 0.89 -4.68 -2.01
N TYR A 64 0.05 -4.10 -1.16
CA TYR A 64 0.47 -3.55 0.14
C TYR A 64 1.01 -4.62 1.08
N LEU A 65 0.37 -5.81 1.12
CA LEU A 65 0.87 -6.93 1.91
C LEU A 65 2.26 -7.36 1.45
N LEU A 66 2.48 -7.46 0.14
CA LEU A 66 3.80 -7.77 -0.43
C LEU A 66 4.83 -6.71 -0.07
N GLU A 67 4.49 -5.42 -0.20
CA GLU A 67 5.35 -4.31 0.20
C GLU A 67 5.76 -4.43 1.68
N LYS A 68 4.82 -4.70 2.58
CA LYS A 68 5.10 -4.87 4.01
C LYS A 68 5.95 -6.10 4.32
N ILE A 69 5.78 -7.19 3.57
CA ILE A 69 6.64 -8.36 3.67
C ILE A 69 8.07 -8.02 3.25
N ILE A 70 8.24 -7.30 2.14
CA ILE A 70 9.55 -6.86 1.67
C ILE A 70 10.21 -5.94 2.69
N GLU A 71 9.51 -4.91 3.19
CA GLU A 71 10.01 -4.03 4.26
C GLU A 71 10.42 -4.81 5.52
N LYS A 72 9.64 -5.84 5.90
CA LYS A 72 9.98 -6.71 7.04
C LYS A 72 11.27 -7.49 6.78
N ARG A 73 11.44 -8.04 5.57
CA ARG A 73 12.66 -8.77 5.18
C ARG A 73 13.88 -7.85 5.11
N MET A 74 13.74 -6.64 4.57
CA MET A 74 14.82 -5.65 4.54
C MET A 74 15.27 -5.28 5.96
N ARG A 75 14.32 -5.04 6.88
CA ARG A 75 14.64 -4.79 8.30
C ARG A 75 15.36 -5.96 8.96
N GLN A 76 14.95 -7.20 8.68
CA GLN A 76 15.63 -8.40 9.19
C GLN A 76 17.05 -8.54 8.63
N ALA A 77 17.26 -8.13 7.37
CA ALA A 77 18.56 -8.11 6.72
C ALA A 77 19.42 -6.88 7.08
N HIS A 78 18.96 -6.00 7.99
CA HIS A 78 19.61 -4.74 8.36
C HIS A 78 19.87 -3.79 7.18
N LEU A 79 19.02 -3.89 6.15
CA LEU A 79 19.05 -3.02 4.98
C LEU A 79 18.13 -1.83 5.21
N ASN A 80 18.69 -0.63 5.26
CA ASN A 80 17.95 0.63 5.36
C ASN A 80 17.49 1.11 3.99
N ILE A 81 16.75 0.27 3.27
CA ILE A 81 16.15 0.60 1.97
C ILE A 81 14.64 0.32 2.02
N THR A 82 13.90 1.10 1.24
CA THR A 82 12.45 0.95 1.08
C THR A 82 12.12 -0.30 0.25
N ALA A 83 10.88 -0.78 0.35
CA ALA A 83 10.42 -1.90 -0.48
C ALA A 83 10.46 -1.56 -1.98
N ARG A 84 10.21 -0.30 -2.36
CA ARG A 84 10.32 0.15 -3.75
C ARG A 84 11.76 0.07 -4.24
N GLU A 85 12.72 0.62 -3.50
CA GLU A 85 14.15 0.53 -3.86
C GLU A 85 14.65 -0.92 -3.90
N ALA A 86 14.12 -1.80 -3.04
CA ALA A 86 14.43 -3.23 -3.07
C ALA A 86 13.87 -3.90 -4.34
N LEU A 87 12.66 -3.54 -4.76
CA LEU A 87 12.06 -4.03 -6.01
C LEU A 87 12.80 -3.52 -7.25
N ASP A 88 13.18 -2.24 -7.27
CA ASP A 88 13.95 -1.66 -8.38
C ASP A 88 15.30 -2.39 -8.55
N LYS A 89 15.99 -2.67 -7.44
CA LYS A 89 17.23 -3.47 -7.46
C LYS A 89 17.03 -4.93 -7.90
N LEU A 90 15.84 -5.48 -7.69
CA LEU A 90 15.50 -6.84 -8.14
C LEU A 90 15.11 -6.87 -9.62
N ASP A 91 14.59 -5.77 -10.17
CA ASP A 91 14.28 -5.66 -11.61
C ASP A 91 15.55 -5.77 -12.48
N ASP A 92 16.67 -5.23 -11.97
CA ASP A 92 17.99 -5.39 -12.59
C ASP A 92 18.47 -6.86 -12.62
N ILE A 93 17.95 -7.71 -11.74
CA ILE A 93 18.28 -9.14 -11.66
C ILE A 93 17.34 -9.91 -12.60
N ARG A 94 17.70 -9.93 -13.89
CA ARG A 94 17.04 -10.79 -14.86
C ARG A 94 17.35 -12.26 -14.55
N LEU A 95 16.31 -13.08 -14.40
CA LEU A 95 16.39 -14.54 -14.29
C LEU A 95 17.23 -15.12 -15.43
N ALA A 96 18.49 -15.44 -15.15
CA ALA A 96 19.26 -16.36 -15.98
C ALA A 96 18.66 -17.77 -15.79
N LYS A 97 17.85 -18.22 -16.76
CA LYS A 97 17.52 -19.64 -16.87
C LYS A 97 18.82 -20.37 -17.20
N ASN A 98 19.46 -20.98 -16.20
CA ASN A 98 20.45 -22.03 -16.47
C ASN A 98 19.69 -23.20 -17.08
N GLN A 99 20.03 -23.50 -18.34
CA GLN A 99 19.60 -24.69 -19.06
C GLN A 99 20.12 -25.96 -18.39
#